data_AF-A0A6G3D9X9-F1
#
_entry.id   AF-A0A6G3D9X9-F1
#
_cell.length_a   1.000
_cell.length_b   1.000
_cell.length_c   1.000
_cell.angle_alpha   90.00
_cell.angle_beta   90.00
_cell.angle_gamma   90.00
#
_symmetry.space_group_name_H-M   'P 1'
#
loop_
_entity.id
_entity.type
_entity.pdbx_description
1 polymer ?
#
loop_
_entity_poly.entity_id
_entity_poly.type
_entity_poly.pdbx_seq_one_letter_code
_entity_poly.pdbx_strand_id
1 'polypeptide(L)'
;MDVLHGWEAVDLAQDTSGVRLTIGASAGSEPVLRDGVREHRTVPAAYVIGCDGVNGFVRSRMRTSVADLGFHHDWLVLDVIPHDTDRIWSPSNLQIRDPARPATAVSGGPGRRRWEF
;
A
#
# COMPACT_ATOMS: atom_id res chain seq x y z
N MET A 1 -18.57 11.88 6.15
CA MET A 1 -17.22 11.73 5.59
C MET A 1 -17.42 11.33 4.15
N ASP A 2 -16.88 12.11 3.23
CA ASP A 2 -16.99 11.81 1.79
C ASP A 2 -15.79 10.97 1.38
N VAL A 3 -16.04 9.89 0.64
CA VAL A 3 -15.00 8.98 0.14
C VAL A 3 -15.07 8.95 -1.37
N LEU A 4 -13.98 9.37 -2.02
CA LEU A 4 -13.88 9.44 -3.47
C LEU A 4 -13.03 8.27 -3.99
N HIS A 5 -13.67 7.13 -4.25
CA HIS A 5 -12.99 5.99 -4.87
C HIS A 5 -12.69 6.25 -6.35
N GLY A 6 -11.61 5.66 -6.87
CA GLY A 6 -11.19 5.84 -8.26
C GLY A 6 -10.59 7.22 -8.54
N TRP A 7 -10.03 7.88 -7.51
CA TRP A 7 -9.30 9.14 -7.63
C TRP A 7 -7.89 8.98 -7.08
N GLU A 8 -6.90 9.44 -7.82
CA GLU A 8 -5.49 9.38 -7.45
C GLU A 8 -4.94 10.79 -7.26
N ALA A 9 -4.12 11.01 -6.23
CA ALA A 9 -3.43 12.27 -6.01
C ALA A 9 -2.30 12.45 -7.04
N VAL A 10 -2.34 13.53 -7.81
CA VAL A 10 -1.39 13.78 -8.91
C VAL A 10 -0.57 15.05 -8.72
N ASP A 11 -1.11 16.04 -8.00
CA ASP A 11 -0.37 17.24 -7.61
C ASP A 11 -0.71 17.74 -6.21
N LEU A 12 0.25 18.42 -5.58
CA LEU A 12 0.12 18.97 -4.24
C LEU A 12 0.90 20.27 -4.15
N ALA A 13 0.21 21.35 -3.79
CA ALA A 13 0.79 22.66 -3.55
C ALA A 13 0.29 23.22 -2.21
N GLN A 14 1.12 24.00 -1.53
CA GLN A 14 0.76 24.67 -0.30
C GLN A 14 1.29 26.10 -0.28
N ASP A 15 0.59 26.98 0.43
CA ASP A 15 0.99 28.34 0.75
C ASP A 15 0.47 28.73 2.13
N THR A 16 0.55 30.02 2.49
CA THR A 16 0.12 30.51 3.80
C THR A 16 -1.39 30.40 4.06
N SER A 17 -2.20 30.17 3.02
CA SER A 17 -3.66 30.04 3.13
C SER A 17 -4.15 28.60 3.26
N GLY A 18 -3.29 27.61 2.99
CA GLY A 18 -3.62 26.19 3.08
C GLY A 18 -2.98 25.35 1.99
N VAL A 19 -3.64 24.25 1.67
CA VAL A 19 -3.16 23.21 0.75
C VAL A 19 -4.16 23.03 -0.40
N ARG A 20 -3.64 22.84 -1.61
CA ARG A 20 -4.40 22.44 -2.79
C ARG A 20 -3.94 21.06 -3.22
N LEU A 21 -4.84 20.09 -3.16
CA LEU A 21 -4.62 18.74 -3.66
C LEU A 21 -5.30 18.60 -5.02
N THR A 22 -4.57 18.21 -6.05
CA THR A 22 -5.15 17.85 -7.35
C THR A 22 -5.27 16.34 -7.43
N ILE A 23 -6.48 15.88 -7.73
CA ILE A 23 -6.80 14.48 -7.94
C ILE A 23 -7.22 14.24 -9.40
N GLY A 24 -6.76 13.13 -9.97
CA GLY A 24 -7.13 12.67 -11.31
C GLY A 24 -7.99 11.41 -11.25
N ALA A 25 -8.98 11.31 -12.12
CA ALA A 25 -9.84 10.13 -12.21
C ALA A 25 -9.03 8.90 -12.65
N SER A 26 -8.91 7.93 -11.76
CA SER A 26 -8.32 6.61 -12.00
C SER A 26 -9.39 5.64 -12.52
N ALA A 27 -9.84 5.86 -13.76
CA ALA A 27 -10.52 4.83 -14.53
C ALA A 27 -9.54 3.69 -14.86
N GLY A 28 -9.70 2.52 -14.23
CA GLY A 28 -9.04 1.26 -14.59
C GLY A 28 -7.98 0.76 -13.62
N SER A 29 -7.42 -0.42 -13.92
CA SER A 29 -6.33 -1.07 -13.17
C SER A 29 -4.94 -0.50 -13.46
N GLU A 30 -4.86 0.53 -14.31
CA GLU A 30 -3.59 1.14 -14.74
C GLU A 30 -3.30 2.41 -13.92
N PRO A 31 -2.04 2.63 -13.49
CA PRO A 31 -1.63 3.85 -12.82
C PRO A 31 -1.90 5.10 -13.68
N VAL A 32 -2.23 6.24 -13.06
CA VAL A 32 -2.35 7.50 -13.80
C VAL A 32 -0.97 7.97 -14.26
N LEU A 33 -0.66 7.75 -15.55
CA LEU A 33 0.49 8.36 -16.21
C LEU A 33 0.31 9.88 -16.24
N ARG A 34 1.38 10.64 -15.96
CA ARG A 34 1.39 12.12 -15.88
C ARG A 34 0.83 12.83 -17.12
N ASP A 35 0.72 12.15 -18.25
CA ASP A 35 0.41 12.74 -19.57
C ASP A 35 -0.90 12.22 -20.21
N GLY A 36 -1.67 11.37 -19.52
CA GLY A 36 -2.97 10.90 -20.02
C GLY A 36 -4.10 11.86 -19.66
N VAL A 37 -4.88 12.34 -20.64
CA VAL A 37 -6.03 13.22 -20.40
C VAL A 37 -7.09 12.48 -19.56
N ARG A 38 -7.20 12.83 -18.28
CA ARG A 38 -8.23 12.35 -17.35
C ARG A 38 -8.91 13.54 -16.68
N GLU A 39 -10.16 13.36 -16.23
CA GLU A 39 -10.86 14.40 -15.46
C GLU A 39 -10.05 14.71 -14.20
N HIS A 40 -9.73 15.98 -13.98
CA HIS A 40 -9.00 16.46 -12.81
C HIS A 40 -9.90 17.34 -11.94
N ARG A 41 -9.71 17.25 -10.62
CA ARG A 41 -10.36 18.11 -9.64
C ARG A 41 -9.31 18.66 -8.67
N THR A 42 -9.45 19.92 -8.29
CA THR A 42 -8.62 20.52 -7.24
C THR A 42 -9.45 20.70 -6.00
N VAL A 43 -8.97 20.17 -4.89
CA VAL A 43 -9.61 20.21 -3.58
C VAL A 43 -8.80 21.13 -2.67
N PRO A 44 -9.33 22.32 -2.30
CA PRO A 44 -8.71 23.15 -1.28
C PRO A 44 -8.96 22.56 0.11
N ALA A 45 -7.94 22.57 0.96
CA ALA A 45 -8.03 22.10 2.34
C ALA A 45 -7.09 22.89 3.25
N ALA A 46 -7.41 22.97 4.53
CA ALA A 46 -6.47 23.53 5.52
C ALA A 46 -5.27 22.60 5.73
N TYR A 47 -5.47 21.28 5.63
CA TYR A 47 -4.46 20.25 5.84
C TYR A 47 -4.68 19.05 4.91
N VAL A 48 -3.60 18.34 4.59
CA VAL A 48 -3.61 17.05 3.88
C VAL A 48 -2.83 16.04 4.72
N ILE A 49 -3.36 14.83 4.86
CA ILE A 49 -2.72 13.71 5.56
C ILE A 49 -2.41 12.63 4.54
N GLY A 50 -1.12 12.29 4.39
CA GLY A 50 -0.67 11.23 3.50
C GLY A 50 -0.85 9.84 4.12
N CYS A 51 -1.90 9.13 3.69
CA CYS A 51 -2.17 7.73 4.06
C CYS A 51 -2.04 6.81 2.83
N ASP A 52 -1.08 7.10 1.97
CA ASP A 52 -0.93 6.60 0.60
C ASP A 52 0.18 5.51 0.45
N GLY A 53 0.57 4.89 1.55
CA GLY A 53 1.42 3.69 1.56
C GLY A 53 2.92 3.94 1.44
N VAL A 54 3.69 2.86 1.23
CA VAL A 54 5.16 2.87 1.31
C VAL A 54 5.80 3.80 0.28
N ASN A 55 5.22 3.93 -0.92
CA ASN A 55 5.69 4.82 -1.98
C ASN A 55 4.90 6.14 -2.04
N GLY A 56 4.34 6.57 -0.90
CA GLY A 56 3.40 7.67 -0.81
C GLY A 56 3.80 8.94 -1.57
N PHE A 57 2.91 9.34 -2.49
CA PHE A 57 2.92 10.59 -3.23
C PHE A 57 3.09 11.80 -2.31
N VAL A 58 2.31 11.91 -1.23
CA VAL A 58 2.34 13.07 -0.33
C VAL A 58 3.74 13.23 0.27
N ARG A 59 4.34 12.14 0.75
CA ARG A 59 5.70 12.15 1.31
C ARG A 59 6.72 12.61 0.27
N SER A 60 6.61 12.15 -0.97
CA SER A 60 7.52 12.56 -2.07
C SER A 60 7.48 14.06 -2.39
N ARG A 61 6.41 14.76 -2.02
CA ARG A 61 6.25 16.22 -2.19
C ARG A 61 6.64 17.01 -0.96
N MET A 62 6.95 16.34 0.15
CA MET A 62 7.46 16.95 1.37
C MET A 62 9.00 17.03 1.32
N ARG A 63 9.57 18.05 1.98
CA ARG A 63 11.02 18.17 2.16
C ARG A 63 11.48 17.32 3.35
N THR A 64 11.29 16.02 3.26
CA THR A 64 11.64 15.06 4.33
C THR A 64 12.58 13.97 3.81
N SER A 65 13.48 13.49 4.66
CA SER A 65 14.37 12.36 4.38
C SER A 65 13.79 11.05 4.92
N VAL A 66 14.05 9.95 4.21
CA VAL A 66 13.78 8.59 4.69
C VAL A 66 15.11 7.91 4.99
N ALA A 67 15.20 7.29 6.17
CA ALA A 67 16.31 6.41 6.50
C ALA A 67 15.99 5.00 6.01
N ASP A 68 16.71 4.54 5.00
CA ASP A 68 16.67 3.15 4.56
C ASP A 68 17.57 2.31 5.47
N LEU A 69 17.00 1.27 6.09
CA LEU A 69 17.73 0.35 6.97
C LEU A 69 18.30 -0.87 6.22
N GLY A 70 18.19 -0.89 4.88
CA GLY A 70 18.86 -1.84 4.00
C GLY A 70 18.18 -3.20 3.85
N PHE A 71 16.98 -3.39 4.40
CA PHE A 71 16.26 -4.67 4.29
C PHE A 71 15.54 -4.79 2.94
N HIS A 72 16.06 -5.64 2.05
CA HIS A 72 15.51 -5.92 0.73
C HIS A 72 15.58 -7.41 0.44
N HIS A 73 14.44 -8.02 0.12
CA HIS A 73 14.35 -9.42 -0.29
C HIS A 73 13.28 -9.59 -1.36
N ASP A 74 13.50 -10.50 -2.31
CA ASP A 74 12.44 -10.98 -3.19
C ASP A 74 11.51 -11.86 -2.35
N TRP A 75 10.30 -11.36 -2.08
CA TRP A 75 9.37 -11.97 -1.13
C TRP A 75 8.12 -12.45 -1.86
N LEU A 76 7.83 -13.73 -1.79
CA LEU A 76 6.64 -14.35 -2.37
C LEU A 76 5.64 -14.68 -1.27
N VAL A 77 4.44 -14.10 -1.38
CA VAL A 77 3.31 -14.36 -0.50
C VAL A 77 2.30 -15.24 -1.22
N LEU A 78 1.97 -16.40 -0.63
CA LEU A 78 0.96 -17.32 -1.16
C LEU A 78 -0.20 -17.45 -0.16
N ASP A 79 -1.40 -17.07 -0.59
CA ASP A 79 -2.65 -17.36 0.10
C ASP A 79 -3.35 -18.54 -0.56
N VAL A 80 -3.59 -19.61 0.20
CA VAL A 80 -4.24 -20.82 -0.31
C VAL A 80 -5.44 -21.24 0.55
N ILE A 81 -6.32 -22.01 -0.06
CA ILE A 81 -7.35 -22.78 0.64
C ILE A 81 -6.86 -24.24 0.66
N PRO A 82 -6.45 -24.78 1.82
CA PRO A 82 -6.02 -26.17 1.91
C PRO A 82 -7.17 -27.12 1.55
N HIS A 83 -6.86 -28.22 0.84
CA HIS A 83 -7.85 -29.27 0.56
C HIS A 83 -8.23 -30.05 1.82
N ASP A 84 -7.26 -30.26 2.71
CA ASP A 84 -7.49 -30.91 4.01
C ASP A 84 -8.01 -29.86 5.00
N THR A 85 -9.33 -29.80 5.15
CA THR A 85 -10.01 -28.86 6.04
C THR A 85 -9.90 -29.24 7.51
N ASP A 86 -9.59 -30.50 7.81
CA ASP A 86 -9.49 -31.03 9.18
C ASP A 86 -8.05 -30.94 9.73
N ARG A 87 -7.10 -30.50 8.90
CA ARG A 87 -5.71 -30.33 9.27
C ARG A 87 -5.55 -29.38 10.46
N ILE A 88 -4.93 -29.90 11.52
CA ILE A 88 -4.51 -29.10 12.68
C ILE A 88 -3.16 -28.45 12.37
N TRP A 89 -3.10 -27.12 12.47
CA TRP A 89 -1.87 -26.35 12.34
C TRP A 89 -1.31 -26.02 13.74
N SER A 90 -0.17 -26.62 14.10
CA SER A 90 0.51 -26.36 15.37
C SER A 90 2.02 -26.16 15.16
N PRO A 91 2.58 -24.97 15.46
CA PRO A 91 1.84 -23.77 15.89
C PRO A 91 0.98 -23.21 14.74
N SER A 92 -0.12 -22.54 15.10
CA SER A 92 -0.97 -21.87 14.09
C SER A 92 -0.19 -20.78 13.36
N ASN A 93 0.72 -20.07 14.03
CA ASN A 93 1.58 -19.08 13.40
C ASN A 93 3.05 -19.47 13.66
N LEU A 94 3.84 -19.56 12.59
CA LEU A 94 5.23 -19.96 12.64
C LEU A 94 6.10 -18.92 11.92
N GLN A 95 7.12 -18.44 12.63
CA GLN A 95 8.20 -17.63 12.06
C GLN A 95 9.48 -18.45 12.05
N ILE A 96 10.04 -18.68 10.87
CA ILE A 96 11.32 -19.37 10.66
C ILE A 96 12.40 -18.31 10.48
N ARG A 97 13.37 -18.28 11.39
CA ARG A 97 14.46 -17.30 11.43
C ARG A 97 15.75 -17.87 10.83
N ASP A 98 15.66 -18.43 9.63
CA ASP A 98 16.83 -18.83 8.85
C ASP A 98 17.36 -17.59 8.10
N PRO A 99 18.57 -17.09 8.37
CA PRO A 99 19.12 -15.92 7.68
C PRO A 99 19.28 -16.10 6.16
N ALA A 100 19.40 -17.34 5.68
CA ALA A 100 19.50 -17.63 4.26
C ALA A 100 18.12 -17.70 3.59
N ARG A 101 17.08 -18.09 4.34
CA ARG A 101 15.70 -18.33 3.86
C ARG A 101 14.66 -18.06 4.95
N PRO A 102 14.45 -16.81 5.36
CA PRO A 102 13.43 -16.50 6.36
C PRO A 102 12.05 -16.82 5.78
N ALA A 103 11.17 -17.42 6.58
CA ALA A 103 9.86 -17.80 6.11
C ALA A 103 8.81 -17.67 7.20
N THR A 104 7.58 -17.41 6.79
CA THR A 104 6.42 -17.29 7.67
C THR A 104 5.32 -18.24 7.21
N ALA A 105 4.68 -18.93 8.13
CA ALA A 105 3.44 -19.66 7.87
C ALA A 105 2.40 -19.26 8.90
N VAL A 106 1.32 -18.63 8.45
CA VAL A 106 0.31 -18.02 9.33
C VAL A 106 -1.10 -18.31 8.87
N SER A 107 -2.06 -18.15 9.78
CA SER A 107 -3.48 -18.20 9.43
C SER A 107 -3.84 -17.06 8.46
N GLY A 108 -4.47 -17.38 7.33
CA GLY A 108 -4.90 -16.39 6.33
C GLY A 108 -6.35 -15.92 6.49
N GLY A 109 -6.95 -16.14 7.66
CA GLY A 109 -8.39 -16.04 7.90
C GLY A 109 -9.10 -17.41 7.84
N PRO A 110 -10.44 -17.44 7.96
CA PRO A 110 -11.21 -18.68 8.02
C PRO A 110 -10.93 -19.60 6.82
N GLY A 111 -10.49 -20.83 7.08
CA GLY A 111 -10.19 -21.85 6.04
C GLY A 111 -9.01 -21.54 5.13
N ARG A 112 -8.21 -20.50 5.41
CA ARG A 112 -7.11 -20.03 4.56
C ARG A 112 -5.78 -20.14 5.27
N ARG A 113 -4.73 -20.37 4.48
CA ARG A 113 -3.36 -20.42 4.95
C ARG A 113 -2.47 -19.53 4.11
N ARG A 114 -1.57 -18.80 4.78
CA ARG A 114 -0.56 -17.96 4.13
C ARG A 114 0.82 -18.53 4.37
N TRP A 115 1.64 -18.50 3.32
CA TRP A 115 3.09 -18.64 3.42
C TRP A 115 3.78 -17.44 2.82
N GLU A 116 4.94 -17.12 3.39
CA GLU A 116 5.81 -16.03 2.96
C GLU A 116 7.24 -16.55 2.96
N PHE A 117 8.01 -16.28 1.90
CA PHE A 117 9.41 -16.69 1.72
C PHE A 117 10.14 -15.80 0.73
#